data_AF-A0A8T4PD14-F1
#
_entry.id   AF-A0A8T4PD14-F1
#
_cell.length_a   1.000
_cell.length_b   1.000
_cell.length_c   1.000
_cell.angle_alpha   90.00
_cell.angle_beta   90.00
_cell.angle_gamma   90.00
#
_symmetry.space_group_name_H-M   'P 1'
#
loop_
_entity.id
_entity.type
_entity.pdbx_description
1 polymer ?
#
loop_
_entity_poly.entity_id
_entity_poly.type
_entity_poly.pdbx_seq_one_letter_code
_entity_poly.pdbx_strand_id
1 'polypeptide(L)' 'MAHPPVLYIERESEEGRRAIELMNNSGAKYQLFNLSEMEALEQQEDGREMPRLLAPEGIFDSIKGIEAYCLAYCKN' A
#
# COMPACT_ATOMS: atom_id res chain seq x y z
N MET A 1 20.49 -6.09 2.58
CA MET A 1 19.33 -6.75 1.98
C MET A 1 18.20 -5.73 1.97
N ALA A 2 17.63 -5.40 0.81
CA ALA A 2 16.47 -4.50 0.76
C ALA A 2 15.26 -5.24 1.34
N HIS A 3 14.54 -4.60 2.27
CA HIS A 3 13.29 -5.16 2.78
C HIS A 3 12.22 -5.06 1.68
N PRO A 4 11.36 -6.08 1.52
CA PRO A 4 10.27 -6.01 0.56
C PRO A 4 9.32 -4.86 0.94
N PRO A 5 8.66 -4.22 -0.04
CA PRO A 5 7.64 -3.22 0.23
C PRO A 5 6.55 -3.75 1.16
N VAL A 6 6.02 -2.89 2.02
CA VAL A 6 4.97 -3.20 2.99
C VAL A 6 3.74 -2.36 2.69
N LEU A 7 2.64 -3.01 2.33
CA LEU A 7 1.36 -2.39 2.02
C LEU A 7 0.43 -2.49 3.25
N TYR A 8 0.04 -1.34 3.79
CA TYR A 8 -0.99 -1.17 4.81
C TYR A 8 -2.30 -0.75 4.14
N ILE A 9 -3.38 -1.43 4.49
CA ILE A 9 -4.72 -1.15 3.98
C ILE A 9 -5.77 -1.39 5.05
N GLU A 10 -6.96 -0.84 4.82
CA GLU A 10 -8.20 -1.39 5.33
C GLU A 10 -8.84 -2.20 4.19
N ARG A 11 -8.93 -3.53 4.33
CA ARG A 11 -9.24 -4.42 3.19
C ARG A 11 -10.66 -4.29 2.66
N GLU A 12 -11.63 -3.85 3.45
CA GLU A 12 -13.01 -3.73 3.00
C GLU A 12 -13.23 -2.42 2.22
N SER A 13 -12.36 -1.42 2.40
CA SER A 13 -12.37 -0.18 1.60
C SER A 13 -12.17 -0.45 0.11
N GLU A 14 -12.78 0.41 -0.70
CA GLU A 14 -12.58 0.40 -2.15
C GLU A 14 -11.10 0.61 -2.51
N GLU A 15 -10.44 1.57 -1.86
CA GLU A 15 -9.04 1.88 -2.14
C GLU A 15 -8.08 0.77 -1.67
N GLY A 16 -8.35 0.12 -0.53
CA GLY A 16 -7.57 -1.01 -0.04
C GLY A 16 -7.61 -2.20 -0.99
N ARG A 17 -8.81 -2.54 -1.51
CA ARG A 17 -8.96 -3.59 -2.53
C ARG A 17 -8.20 -3.26 -3.80
N ARG A 18 -8.33 -2.02 -4.29
CA ARG A 18 -7.63 -1.56 -5.49
C ARG A 18 -6.12 -1.56 -5.32
N ALA A 19 -5.59 -1.22 -4.13
CA ALA A 19 -4.16 -1.26 -3.85
C ALA A 19 -3.61 -2.69 -3.88
N ILE A 20 -4.35 -3.67 -3.34
CA ILE A 20 -3.99 -5.09 -3.44
C ILE A 20 -3.94 -5.53 -4.92
N GLU A 21 -4.97 -5.18 -5.70
CA GLU A 21 -5.03 -5.54 -7.13
C GLU A 21 -3.84 -4.97 -7.90
N LEU A 22 -3.49 -3.70 -7.68
CA LEU A 22 -2.33 -3.07 -8.29
C LEU A 22 -1.03 -3.82 -7.94
N MET A 23 -0.80 -4.09 -6.65
CA MET A 23 0.42 -4.78 -6.21
C MET A 23 0.49 -6.21 -6.73
N ASN A 24 -0.63 -6.94 -6.74
CA ASN A 24 -0.69 -8.30 -7.29
C ASN A 24 -0.42 -8.32 -8.80
N ASN A 25 -1.06 -7.42 -9.56
CA ASN A 25 -0.87 -7.31 -11.01
C ASN A 25 0.54 -6.85 -11.39
N SER A 26 1.22 -6.15 -10.49
CA SER A 26 2.59 -5.70 -10.69
C SER A 26 3.61 -6.85 -10.66
N GLY A 27 3.29 -7.98 -10.01
CA GLY A 27 4.22 -9.10 -9.85
C GLY A 27 5.36 -8.85 -8.86
N ALA A 28 5.39 -7.70 -8.17
CA ALA A 28 6.34 -7.43 -7.11
C ALA A 28 6.03 -8.25 -5.86
N LYS A 29 7.08 -8.69 -5.15
CA LYS A 29 6.94 -9.29 -3.83
C LYS A 29 6.72 -8.18 -2.80
N TYR A 30 5.66 -8.28 -2.01
CA TYR A 30 5.35 -7.32 -0.96
C TYR A 30 4.77 -8.04 0.27
N GLN A 31 4.80 -7.36 1.41
CA GLN A 31 4.10 -7.77 2.62
C GLN A 31 2.78 -7.00 2.72
N LEU A 32 1.72 -7.67 3.13
CA LEU A 32 0.40 -7.07 3.31
C LEU A 32 0.05 -7.02 4.80
N PHE A 33 -0.27 -5.83 5.31
CA PHE A 33 -0.85 -5.62 6.63
C PHE A 33 -2.28 -5.11 6.45
N ASN A 34 -3.23 -5.97 6.82
CA ASN A 34 -4.63 -5.60 6.85
C ASN A 34 -4.97 -5.02 8.22
N LEU A 35 -5.40 -3.76 8.22
CA LEU A 35 -5.94 -3.06 9.38
C LEU A 35 -7.45 -3.30 9.44
N SER A 36 -7.96 -3.44 10.66
CA SER A 36 -9.38 -3.25 10.93
C SER A 36 -9.80 -1.81 10.65
N GLU A 37 -11.10 -1.57 10.49
CA GLU A 37 -11.66 -0.22 10.33
C GLU A 37 -11.23 0.71 11.46
N MET A 38 -11.23 0.23 12.72
CA MET A 38 -10.81 1.01 13.88
C MET A 38 -9.32 1.39 13.83
N GLU A 39 -8.44 0.43 13.49
CA GLU A 39 -7.01 0.71 13.35
C GLU A 39 -6.74 1.69 12.19
N ALA A 40 -7.49 1.58 11.09
CA ALA A 40 -7.37 2.50 9.96
C ALA A 40 -7.80 3.92 10.32
N LEU A 41 -8.87 4.07 11.11
CA LEU A 41 -9.31 5.36 11.65
C LEU A 41 -8.26 5.97 12.59
N GLU A 42 -7.69 5.19 13.50
CA GLU A 42 -6.59 5.65 14.38
C GLU A 42 -5.39 6.16 13.57
N GLN A 43 -5.02 5.46 12.48
CA GLN A 43 -3.97 5.93 11.57
C GLN A 43 -4.35 7.29 10.94
N GLN A 44 -5.60 7.47 10.50
CA GLN A 44 -6.07 8.71 9.88
C GLN A 44 -6.08 9.88 10.88
N GLU A 45 -6.47 9.66 12.14
CA GLU A 45 -6.40 10.66 13.21
C GLU A 45 -4.95 11.10 13.48
N ASP A 46 -3.99 10.18 13.37
CA ASP A 46 -2.55 10.45 13.41
C ASP A 46 -1.99 11.12 12.14
N GLY A 47 -2.86 11.52 11.20
CA GLY A 47 -2.49 12.16 9.93
C GLY A 47 -1.90 11.20 8.90
N ARG A 48 -2.18 9.89 9.01
CA ARG A 48 -1.70 8.87 8.08
C ARG A 48 -2.80 8.43 7.14
N GLU A 49 -2.64 8.72 5.85
CA GLU A 49 -3.56 8.27 4.81
C GLU A 49 -3.33 6.80 4.45
N MET A 50 -4.44 6.13 4.06
CA MET A 50 -4.49 4.75 3.58
C MET A 50 -5.20 4.73 2.23
N PRO A 51 -4.83 3.83 1.31
CA PRO A 51 -3.83 2.77 1.42
C PRO A 51 -2.40 3.33 1.45
N ARG A 52 -1.49 2.65 2.15
CA ARG A 52 -0.11 3.11 2.31
C ARG A 52 0.92 2.03 2.01
N LEU A 53 1.83 2.32 1.11
CA LEU A 53 2.96 1.47 0.76
C LEU A 53 4.26 2.08 1.30
N LEU A 54 4.98 1.31 2.10
CA LEU A 54 6.36 1.59 2.50
C LEU A 54 7.30 0.79 1.60
N ALA A 55 8.06 1.45 0.74
CA ALA A 55 9.01 0.80 -0.16
C ALA A 55 10.43 1.38 0.04
N PRO A 56 11.48 0.70 -0.42
CA PRO A 56 12.85 1.24 -0.39
C PRO A 56 12.98 2.62 -1.06
N GLU A 57 12.14 2.90 -2.04
CA GLU A 57 12.14 4.12 -2.85
C GLU A 57 11.37 5.27 -2.18
N GLY A 58 10.51 4.98 -1.19
CA GLY A 58 9.72 6.00 -0.51
C GLY A 58 8.43 5.49 0.14
N ILE A 59 7.64 6.45 0.62
CA ILE A 59 6.32 6.22 1.20
C ILE A 59 5.27 6.71 0.19
N PHE A 60 4.28 5.87 -0.10
CA PHE A 60 3.18 6.17 -1.01
C PHE A 60 1.86 5.96 -0.27
N ASP A 61 1.22 7.04 0.12
CA ASP A 61 0.06 7.10 1.02
C ASP A 61 -1.27 7.31 0.30
N SER A 62 -1.28 7.09 -1.02
CA SER A 62 -2.48 7.15 -1.84
C SER A 62 -2.47 6.09 -2.92
N ILE A 63 -3.65 5.75 -3.43
CA ILE A 63 -3.77 4.79 -4.53
C ILE A 63 -2.99 5.22 -5.78
N LYS A 64 -2.96 6.52 -6.08
CA LYS A 64 -2.20 7.09 -7.21
C LYS A 64 -0.69 6.96 -6.99
N GLY A 65 -0.23 7.15 -5.75
CA GLY A 65 1.18 6.93 -5.40
C GLY A 65 1.58 5.46 -5.58
N ILE A 66 0.73 4.54 -5.14
CA ILE A 66 0.96 3.09 -5.30
C ILE A 66 0.94 2.69 -6.78
N GLU A 67 0.02 3.24 -7.58
CA GLU A 67 0.00 3.02 -9.03
C GLU A 67 1.31 3.51 -9.69
N ALA A 68 1.77 4.72 -9.34
CA ALA A 68 3.03 5.26 -9.84
C ALA A 68 4.24 4.39 -9.42
N TYR A 69 4.25 3.90 -8.18
CA TYR A 69 5.25 2.94 -7.71
C TYR A 69 5.27 1.67 -8.57
N CYS A 70 4.10 1.07 -8.80
CA CYS A 70 3.97 -0.13 -9.62
C CYS A 70 4.47 0.07 -11.05
N LEU A 71 4.18 1.22 -11.65
CA LEU A 71 4.63 1.57 -13.00
C LEU A 71 6.15 1.74 -13.10
N ALA A 72 6.78 2.28 -12.05
CA ALA A 72 8.20 2.62 -12.04
C ALA A 72 9.10 1.46 -11.60
N TYR A 73 8.68 0.64 -10.63
CA TYR A 73 9.58 -0.25 -9.90
C TYR A 73 9.18 -1.72 -9.89
N CYS A 74 7.92 -2.06 -10.21
CA CYS A 74 7.45 -3.43 -10.12
C CYS A 74 7.60 -4.26 -11.41
N LYS A 75 8.14 -3.68 -12.49
CA LYS A 75 8.31 -4.40 -13.75
C LYS A 75 9.35 -5.52 -13.59
N ASN A 76 8.88 -6.78 -13.62
CA ASN A 76 9.68 -7.94 -13.99
C ASN A 76 10.20 -7.80 -15.42
#